data_AF-A0A6A4H6K3-F1
#
_entry.id   AF-A0A6A4H6K3-F1
#
_cell.length_a   1.000
_cell.length_b   1.000
_cell.length_c   1.000
_cell.angle_alpha   90.00
_cell.angle_beta   90.00
_cell.angle_gamma   90.00
#
_symmetry.space_group_name_H-M   'P 1'
#
loop_
_entity.id
_entity.type
_entity.pdbx_description
1 polymer ?
#
loop_
_entity_poly.entity_id
_entity_poly.type
_entity_poly.pdbx_seq_one_letter_code
_entity_poly.pdbx_strand_id
1 'polypeptide(L)'
;MVVDPTNTLKPSKWHAISRYVPNRNNKDCRKRWFSKLAKADGSRGSWSPEEDEKLLNAIQKHGPKWTIVSTIVQTRNSDQCAKRWKDTLNPAIDRTSWTPAEDEKLIEAVRVHGNVWSKIVKMNFPERTGLAAKNR
;
A
#
# COMPACT_ATOMS: atom_id res chain seq x y z
N MET A 1 44.95 19.08 5.21
CA MET A 1 43.47 19.00 5.16
C MET A 1 43.03 19.69 3.88
N VAL A 2 42.80 18.93 2.80
CA VAL A 2 42.31 19.48 1.54
C VAL A 2 40.79 19.29 1.51
N VAL A 3 40.05 20.40 1.56
CA VAL A 3 38.61 20.40 1.30
C VAL A 3 38.42 20.46 -0.22
N ASP A 4 37.79 19.42 -0.77
CA ASP A 4 37.48 19.32 -2.20
C ASP A 4 36.40 20.37 -2.58
N PRO A 5 36.67 21.31 -3.51
CA PRO A 5 35.74 22.37 -3.89
C PRO A 5 34.62 21.91 -4.85
N THR A 6 34.53 20.62 -5.20
CA THR A 6 33.55 20.13 -6.18
C THR A 6 32.31 19.47 -5.60
N ASN A 7 32.16 19.43 -4.26
CA ASN A 7 30.89 19.01 -3.65
C ASN A 7 29.84 20.13 -3.66
N THR A 8 29.57 20.69 -4.86
CA THR A 8 28.34 21.45 -5.07
C THR A 8 27.18 20.48 -4.94
N LEU A 9 26.52 20.50 -3.78
CA LEU A 9 25.23 19.86 -3.52
C LEU A 9 24.20 20.37 -4.53
N LYS A 10 24.21 19.83 -5.77
CA LYS A 10 23.16 20.11 -6.74
C LYS A 10 21.85 19.66 -6.11
N PRO A 11 20.91 20.60 -5.83
CA PRO A 11 19.65 20.22 -5.25
C PRO A 11 18.95 19.25 -6.20
N SER A 12 18.55 18.08 -5.68
CA SER A 12 17.76 17.10 -6.44
C SER A 12 16.64 17.79 -7.23
N LYS A 13 16.30 17.29 -8.43
CA LYS A 13 15.24 17.85 -9.30
C LYS A 13 13.95 18.19 -8.53
N TRP A 14 13.63 17.41 -7.48
CA TRP A 14 12.47 17.64 -6.60
C TRP A 14 12.55 18.89 -5.73
N HIS A 15 13.75 19.36 -5.34
CA HIS A 15 13.94 20.64 -4.65
C HIS A 15 13.61 21.83 -5.54
N ALA A 16 13.96 21.75 -6.83
CA ALA A 16 13.58 22.79 -7.79
C ALA A 16 12.05 22.80 -7.98
N ILE A 17 11.45 21.62 -8.13
CA ILE A 17 10.00 21.46 -8.28
C ILE A 17 9.23 21.98 -7.06
N SER A 18 9.71 21.73 -5.84
CA SER A 18 8.99 22.17 -4.63
C SER A 18 8.87 23.68 -4.49
N ARG A 19 9.74 24.48 -5.14
CA ARG A 19 9.62 25.95 -5.16
C ARG A 19 8.34 26.44 -5.84
N TYR A 20 7.76 25.61 -6.71
CA TYR A 20 6.55 25.94 -7.47
C TYR A 20 5.30 25.23 -6.94
N VAL A 21 5.38 24.52 -5.80
CA VAL A 21 4.24 23.83 -5.19
C VAL A 21 4.05 24.35 -3.75
N PRO A 22 3.15 25.32 -3.53
CA PRO A 22 2.97 25.90 -2.21
C PRO A 22 2.56 24.82 -1.18
N ASN A 23 3.06 24.95 0.05
CA ASN A 23 2.81 24.03 1.18
C ASN A 23 3.27 22.58 0.96
N ARG A 24 4.22 22.32 0.05
CA ARG A 24 4.80 20.99 -0.19
C ARG A 24 6.32 21.05 -0.29
N ASN A 25 7.01 20.12 0.36
CA ASN A 25 8.47 20.02 0.26
C ASN A 25 8.90 19.05 -0.86
N ASN A 26 10.21 18.97 -1.10
CA ASN A 26 10.81 18.07 -2.09
C ASN A 26 10.38 16.59 -1.94
N LYS A 27 10.26 16.07 -0.71
CA LYS A 27 9.84 14.70 -0.40
C LYS A 27 8.38 14.50 -0.76
N ASP A 28 7.53 15.48 -0.46
CA ASP A 28 6.11 15.46 -0.80
C ASP A 28 5.88 15.44 -2.32
N CYS A 29 6.59 16.32 -3.05
CA CYS A 29 6.54 16.38 -4.51
C CYS A 29 6.97 15.04 -5.13
N ARG A 30 8.09 14.48 -4.66
CA ARG A 30 8.59 13.17 -5.10
C ARG A 30 7.58 12.07 -4.82
N LYS A 31 7.08 11.99 -3.58
CA LYS A 31 6.09 10.99 -3.15
C LYS A 31 4.83 11.09 -4.00
N ARG A 32 4.27 12.27 -4.16
CA ARG A 32 3.06 12.48 -4.99
C ARG A 32 3.28 12.04 -6.43
N TRP A 33 4.43 12.38 -7.03
CA TRP A 33 4.72 11.96 -8.40
C TRP A 33 4.78 10.44 -8.55
N PHE A 34 5.61 9.76 -7.77
CA PHE A 34 5.76 8.30 -7.89
C PHE A 34 4.52 7.52 -7.43
N SER A 35 3.78 8.03 -6.44
CA SER A 35 2.58 7.36 -5.93
C SER A 35 1.32 7.61 -6.77
N LYS A 36 1.26 8.69 -7.58
CA LYS A 36 0.00 9.10 -8.24
C LYS A 36 0.12 9.54 -9.71
N LEU A 37 1.28 10.01 -10.17
CA LEU A 37 1.41 10.68 -11.47
C LEU A 37 2.30 9.93 -12.48
N ALA A 38 3.34 9.24 -12.01
CA ALA A 38 4.40 8.67 -12.86
C ALA A 38 3.96 7.48 -13.75
N LYS A 39 2.82 6.86 -13.47
CA LYS A 39 2.29 5.72 -14.26
C LYS A 39 0.80 5.92 -14.51
N ALA A 40 0.48 6.64 -15.57
CA ALA A 40 -0.89 7.06 -15.87
C ALA A 40 -1.73 6.00 -16.59
N ASP A 41 -1.15 4.93 -17.18
CA ASP A 41 -1.88 4.04 -18.11
C ASP A 41 -2.48 2.74 -17.51
N GLY A 42 -2.26 2.43 -16.24
CA GLY A 42 -2.79 1.19 -15.63
C GLY A 42 -2.93 1.23 -14.10
N SER A 43 -2.63 2.36 -13.46
CA SER A 43 -2.58 2.45 -12.00
C SER A 43 -3.92 2.82 -11.34
N ARG A 44 -4.96 3.11 -12.13
CA ARG A 44 -6.27 3.59 -11.67
C ARG A 44 -7.36 2.59 -12.04
N GLY A 45 -8.06 2.07 -11.03
CA GLY A 45 -9.19 1.15 -11.21
C GLY A 45 -9.02 -0.17 -10.47
N SER A 46 -10.05 -1.01 -10.56
CA SER A 46 -10.06 -2.39 -10.06
C SER A 46 -8.89 -3.19 -10.62
N TRP A 47 -8.45 -4.20 -9.88
CA TRP A 47 -7.45 -5.15 -10.37
C TRP A 47 -8.08 -6.07 -11.42
N SER A 48 -7.42 -6.22 -12.56
CA SER A 48 -7.82 -7.22 -13.55
C SER A 48 -7.31 -8.62 -13.14
N PRO A 49 -7.93 -9.70 -13.65
CA PRO A 49 -7.43 -11.06 -13.43
C PRO A 49 -5.97 -11.24 -13.85
N GLU A 50 -5.55 -10.62 -14.96
CA GLU A 50 -4.18 -10.69 -15.48
C GLU A 50 -3.18 -9.98 -14.55
N GLU A 51 -3.59 -8.87 -13.92
CA GLU A 51 -2.77 -8.20 -12.91
C GLU A 51 -2.62 -9.05 -11.65
N ASP A 52 -3.72 -9.69 -11.20
CA ASP A 52 -3.70 -10.60 -10.06
C ASP A 52 -2.81 -11.82 -10.34
N GLU A 53 -2.89 -12.41 -11.53
CA GLU A 53 -2.03 -13.53 -11.94
C GLU A 53 -0.55 -13.14 -11.91
N LYS A 54 -0.18 -11.99 -12.52
CA LYS A 54 1.19 -11.48 -12.48
C LYS A 54 1.65 -11.24 -11.04
N LEU A 55 0.78 -10.70 -10.19
CA LEU A 55 1.08 -10.45 -8.78
C LEU A 55 1.35 -11.76 -8.04
N LEU A 56 0.48 -12.76 -8.19
CA LEU A 56 0.61 -14.08 -7.57
C LEU A 56 1.90 -14.78 -8.01
N ASN A 57 2.16 -14.84 -9.32
CA ASN A 57 3.36 -15.47 -9.87
C ASN A 57 4.65 -14.78 -9.37
N ALA A 58 4.65 -13.45 -9.31
CA ALA A 58 5.78 -12.68 -8.78
C ALA A 58 6.02 -12.95 -7.29
N ILE A 59 4.96 -13.04 -6.48
CA ILE A 59 5.05 -13.36 -5.05
C ILE A 59 5.53 -14.80 -4.84
N GLN A 60 5.03 -15.76 -5.62
CA GLN A 60 5.49 -17.14 -5.54
C GLN A 60 6.99 -17.26 -5.80
N LYS A 61 7.50 -16.51 -6.79
CA LYS A 61 8.92 -16.55 -7.18
C LYS A 61 9.85 -15.73 -6.27
N HIS A 62 9.40 -14.58 -5.78
CA HIS A 62 10.26 -13.61 -5.10
C HIS A 62 9.89 -13.32 -3.64
N GLY A 63 8.77 -13.86 -3.16
CA GLY A 63 8.17 -13.50 -1.89
C GLY A 63 7.56 -12.09 -1.89
N PRO A 64 7.18 -11.55 -0.73
CA PRO A 64 6.56 -10.23 -0.57
C PRO A 64 7.57 -9.07 -0.73
N LYS A 65 8.50 -9.17 -1.68
CA LYS A 65 9.47 -8.12 -2.03
C LYS A 65 8.82 -7.12 -2.98
N TRP A 66 7.98 -6.24 -2.43
CA TRP A 66 7.05 -5.39 -3.21
C TRP A 66 7.69 -4.52 -4.28
N THR A 67 8.93 -4.07 -4.07
CA THR A 67 9.67 -3.32 -5.10
C THR A 67 9.88 -4.18 -6.35
N ILE A 68 10.35 -5.42 -6.20
CA ILE A 68 10.55 -6.37 -7.31
C ILE A 68 9.22 -6.80 -7.91
N VAL A 69 8.24 -7.11 -7.04
CA VAL A 69 6.90 -7.53 -7.49
C VAL A 69 6.27 -6.45 -8.38
N SER A 70 6.36 -5.18 -7.98
CA SER A 70 5.80 -4.06 -8.77
C SER A 70 6.51 -3.82 -10.10
N THR A 71 7.79 -4.18 -10.22
CA THR A 71 8.50 -4.11 -11.52
C THR A 71 8.06 -5.21 -12.48
N ILE A 72 7.54 -6.33 -11.98
CA ILE A 72 6.99 -7.43 -12.77
C ILE A 72 5.53 -7.15 -13.16
N VAL A 73 4.73 -6.66 -12.21
CA VAL A 73 3.33 -6.27 -12.49
C VAL A 73 3.26 -5.09 -13.46
N GLN A 74 4.24 -4.18 -13.39
CA GLN A 74 4.44 -2.99 -14.26
C GLN A 74 3.34 -1.91 -14.18
N THR A 75 2.07 -2.29 -14.10
CA THR A 75 0.89 -1.41 -14.07
C THR A 75 0.62 -0.83 -12.68
N ARG A 76 1.04 -1.52 -11.61
CA ARG A 76 0.84 -1.14 -10.21
C ARG A 76 2.16 -0.81 -9.51
N ASN A 77 2.08 0.03 -8.49
CA ASN A 77 3.24 0.35 -7.64
C ASN A 77 3.34 -0.62 -6.44
N SER A 78 4.46 -0.58 -5.73
CA SER A 78 4.76 -1.49 -4.62
C SER A 78 3.70 -1.45 -3.51
N ASP A 79 3.20 -0.27 -3.17
CA ASP A 79 2.17 -0.11 -2.13
C ASP A 79 0.84 -0.73 -2.57
N GLN A 80 0.46 -0.55 -3.84
CA GLN A 80 -0.74 -1.16 -4.41
C GLN A 80 -0.64 -2.69 -4.41
N CYS A 81 0.50 -3.24 -4.85
CA CYS A 81 0.77 -4.68 -4.81
C CYS A 81 0.66 -5.25 -3.39
N ALA A 82 1.32 -4.59 -2.42
CA ALA A 82 1.28 -5.00 -1.02
C ALA A 82 -0.14 -4.96 -0.47
N LYS A 83 -0.91 -3.92 -0.79
CA LYS A 83 -2.30 -3.79 -0.35
C LYS A 83 -3.18 -4.88 -0.97
N ARG A 84 -3.07 -5.13 -2.27
CA ARG A 84 -3.86 -6.16 -2.96
C ARG A 84 -3.62 -7.56 -2.40
N TRP A 85 -2.36 -7.88 -2.10
CA TRP A 85 -2.03 -9.14 -1.44
C TRP A 85 -2.66 -9.22 -0.05
N LYS A 86 -2.42 -8.23 0.82
CA LYS A 86 -2.87 -8.23 2.21
C LYS A 86 -4.39 -8.21 2.37
N ASP A 87 -5.10 -7.56 1.45
CA ASP A 87 -6.54 -7.35 1.56
C ASP A 87 -7.37 -8.33 0.73
N THR A 88 -6.77 -8.99 -0.28
CA THR A 88 -7.56 -9.78 -1.25
C THR A 88 -6.93 -11.11 -1.62
N LEU A 89 -5.66 -11.17 -2.03
CA LEU A 89 -5.10 -12.36 -2.68
C LEU A 89 -4.39 -13.34 -1.74
N ASN A 90 -3.97 -12.91 -0.54
CA ASN A 90 -3.28 -13.81 0.38
C ASN A 90 -4.19 -15.00 0.76
N PRO A 91 -3.77 -16.26 0.53
CA PRO A 91 -4.60 -17.43 0.83
C PRO A 91 -4.93 -17.56 2.32
N ALA A 92 -4.10 -17.01 3.21
CA ALA A 92 -4.37 -17.01 4.65
C ALA A 92 -5.53 -16.11 5.10
N ILE A 93 -6.12 -15.31 4.20
CA ILE A 93 -7.26 -14.46 4.55
C ILE A 93 -8.53 -15.30 4.68
N ASP A 94 -9.21 -15.18 5.82
CA ASP A 94 -10.57 -15.67 6.00
C ASP A 94 -11.57 -14.78 5.24
N ARG A 95 -12.30 -15.42 4.32
CA ARG A 95 -13.31 -14.80 3.45
C ARG A 95 -14.72 -15.34 3.73
N THR A 96 -14.91 -16.10 4.79
CA THR A 96 -16.22 -16.62 5.18
C THR A 96 -17.15 -15.48 5.59
N SER A 97 -18.47 -15.72 5.51
CA SER A 97 -19.47 -14.78 6.00
C SER A 97 -19.30 -14.52 7.49
N TRP A 98 -19.59 -13.30 7.92
CA TRP A 98 -19.62 -12.96 9.34
C TRP A 98 -20.78 -13.67 10.02
N THR A 99 -20.50 -14.29 11.15
CA THR A 99 -21.52 -14.85 12.04
C THR A 99 -22.08 -13.78 12.98
N PRO A 100 -23.31 -13.95 13.51
CA PRO A 100 -23.87 -13.01 14.49
C PRO A 100 -22.99 -12.82 15.73
N ALA A 101 -22.29 -13.87 16.16
CA ALA A 101 -21.36 -13.78 17.30
C ALA A 101 -20.11 -12.96 16.96
N GLU A 102 -19.59 -13.06 15.72
CA GLU A 102 -18.50 -12.20 15.26
C GLU A 102 -18.96 -10.74 15.12
N ASP A 103 -20.19 -10.50 14.69
CA ASP A 103 -20.76 -9.15 14.60
C ASP A 103 -20.85 -8.48 15.97
N GLU A 104 -21.39 -9.18 16.96
CA GLU A 104 -21.46 -8.68 18.33
C GLU A 104 -20.06 -8.34 18.87
N LYS A 105 -19.10 -9.25 18.64
CA LYS A 105 -17.70 -9.03 19.02
C LYS A 105 -17.08 -7.83 18.29
N LEU A 106 -17.42 -7.64 17.01
CA LEU A 106 -16.94 -6.50 16.22
C LEU A 106 -17.51 -5.18 16.75
N ILE A 107 -18.81 -5.13 17.04
CA ILE A 107 -19.49 -3.95 17.60
C ILE A 107 -18.83 -3.53 18.92
N GLU A 108 -18.61 -4.48 19.83
CA GLU A 108 -17.96 -4.17 21.11
C GLU A 108 -16.51 -3.71 20.90
N ALA A 109 -15.76 -4.36 20.01
CA ALA A 109 -14.39 -3.94 19.71
C ALA A 109 -14.33 -2.52 19.11
N VAL A 110 -15.30 -2.14 18.27
CA VAL A 110 -15.43 -0.77 17.74
C VAL A 110 -15.79 0.21 18.85
N ARG A 111 -16.67 -0.16 19.79
CA ARG A 111 -17.00 0.67 20.96
C ARG A 111 -15.77 0.97 21.83
N VAL A 112 -14.92 -0.03 22.04
CA VAL A 112 -13.74 0.08 22.91
C VAL A 112 -12.56 0.76 22.21
N HIS A 113 -12.35 0.51 20.91
CA HIS A 113 -11.15 0.95 20.19
C HIS A 113 -11.39 2.01 19.12
N GLY A 114 -12.64 2.35 18.81
CA GLY A 114 -13.01 3.20 17.68
C GLY A 114 -12.66 2.57 16.33
N ASN A 115 -12.49 3.39 15.29
CA ASN A 115 -12.27 2.96 13.91
C ASN A 115 -10.81 2.52 13.61
N VAL A 116 -10.16 1.85 14.57
CA VAL A 116 -8.78 1.36 14.43
C VAL A 116 -8.81 -0.10 13.96
N TRP A 117 -9.28 -0.32 12.73
CA TRP A 117 -9.55 -1.65 12.17
C TRP A 117 -8.37 -2.62 12.24
N SER A 118 -7.15 -2.14 12.00
CA SER A 118 -5.93 -2.96 12.12
C SER A 118 -5.71 -3.50 13.54
N LYS A 119 -6.04 -2.72 14.57
CA LYS A 119 -5.97 -3.14 15.97
C LYS A 119 -7.10 -4.12 16.28
N ILE A 120 -8.32 -3.80 15.84
CA ILE A 120 -9.51 -4.64 16.07
C ILE A 120 -9.28 -6.05 15.52
N VAL A 121 -8.87 -6.19 14.25
CA VAL A 121 -8.65 -7.52 13.65
C VAL A 121 -7.48 -8.25 14.30
N LYS A 122 -6.37 -7.56 14.60
CA LYS A 122 -5.23 -8.19 15.27
C LYS A 122 -5.61 -8.80 16.63
N MET A 123 -6.52 -8.16 17.37
CA MET A 123 -6.91 -8.62 18.70
C MET A 123 -8.05 -9.64 18.69
N ASN A 124 -8.96 -9.55 17.72
CA ASN A 124 -10.24 -10.29 17.77
C ASN A 124 -10.45 -11.26 16.61
N PHE A 125 -9.84 -10.99 15.45
CA PHE A 125 -10.07 -11.68 14.17
C PHE A 125 -8.76 -11.79 13.37
N PRO A 126 -7.74 -12.52 13.85
CA PRO A 126 -6.38 -12.49 13.30
C PRO A 126 -6.30 -12.92 11.82
N GLU A 127 -7.22 -13.78 11.38
CA GLU A 127 -7.29 -14.25 9.99
C GLU A 127 -8.13 -13.34 9.07
N ARG A 128 -8.86 -12.36 9.62
CA ARG A 128 -9.63 -11.38 8.83
C ARG A 128 -8.83 -10.10 8.62
N THR A 129 -9.09 -9.42 7.50
CA THR A 129 -8.40 -8.17 7.17
C THR A 129 -9.12 -6.98 7.78
N GLY A 130 -8.38 -5.89 8.04
CA GLY A 130 -8.99 -4.64 8.48
C GLY A 130 -10.00 -4.08 7.46
N LEU A 131 -9.83 -4.40 6.17
CA LEU A 131 -10.80 -4.07 5.13
C LEU A 131 -12.09 -4.88 5.28
N ALA A 132 -11.99 -6.18 5.57
CA ALA A 132 -13.15 -7.04 5.81
C ALA A 132 -13.97 -6.57 7.02
N ALA A 133 -13.30 -6.23 8.14
CA ALA A 133 -13.96 -5.71 9.33
C ALA A 133 -14.61 -4.34 9.10
N LYS A 134 -13.96 -3.45 8.34
CA LYS A 134 -14.53 -2.15 8.00
C LYS A 134 -15.78 -2.25 7.11
N ASN A 135 -15.82 -3.26 6.23
CA ASN A 135 -16.91 -3.46 5.28
C ASN A 135 -18.09 -4.25 5.88
N ARG A 136 -17.94 -4.74 7.12
CA ARG A 136 -19.04 -5.36 7.86
C ARG A 136 -19.89 -4.29 8.52
#